data_AF-A0A3D3NXB5-F1
#
_entry.id   AF-A0A3D3NXB5-F1
#
_cell.length_a   1.000
_cell.length_b   1.000
_cell.length_c   1.000
_cell.angle_alpha   90.00
_cell.angle_beta   90.00
_cell.angle_gamma   90.00
#
_symmetry.space_group_name_H-M   'P 1'
#
loop_
_entity.id
_entity.type
_entity.pdbx_description
1 polymer ?
#
loop_
_entity_poly.entity_id
_entity_poly.type
_entity_poly.pdbx_seq_one_letter_code
_entity_poly.pdbx_strand_id
1 'polypeptide(L)'
;MPALSNDAARCEVMNLGWGPNGHGPYLVRQEGYEPGSSTFKMQRFILKRDGRWLLNLAFVMLPEAEQEAQLFHSLKDVLVLLDQLAGQPVLADAALPPGTNADEILEHFEQCTHRILRGMRDAAATPLHS
;
A
#
# COMPACT_ATOMS: atom_id res chain seq x y z
N MET A 1 1.16 -18.95 -2.77
CA MET A 1 0.62 -17.61 -2.44
C MET A 1 -0.07 -17.06 -3.67
N PRO A 2 -1.20 -16.34 -3.53
CA PRO A 2 -2.11 -16.10 -4.66
C PRO A 2 -1.87 -14.75 -5.35
N ALA A 3 -2.48 -14.57 -6.53
CA ALA A 3 -2.60 -13.28 -7.20
C ALA A 3 -3.15 -12.22 -6.24
N LEU A 4 -2.85 -10.95 -6.50
CA LEU A 4 -3.53 -9.83 -5.85
C LEU A 4 -5.06 -10.05 -5.84
N SER A 5 -5.76 -9.62 -4.79
CA SER A 5 -7.22 -9.78 -4.67
C SER A 5 -7.85 -8.72 -3.77
N ASN A 6 -9.11 -8.40 -4.03
CA ASN A 6 -9.92 -7.55 -3.15
C ASN A 6 -10.43 -8.25 -1.87
N ASP A 7 -10.03 -9.51 -1.61
CA ASP A 7 -10.35 -10.20 -0.37
C ASP A 7 -9.69 -9.53 0.84
N ALA A 8 -10.52 -8.98 1.73
CA ALA A 8 -10.12 -8.31 2.96
C ALA A 8 -9.30 -9.21 3.89
N ALA A 9 -9.56 -10.53 3.92
CA ALA A 9 -8.81 -11.50 4.73
C ALA A 9 -7.36 -11.66 4.27
N ARG A 10 -7.04 -11.20 3.07
CA ARG A 10 -5.70 -11.22 2.50
C ARG A 10 -5.01 -9.87 2.54
N CYS A 11 -5.62 -8.89 3.18
CA CYS A 11 -5.06 -7.55 3.35
C CYS A 11 -4.39 -7.41 4.72
N GLU A 12 -3.35 -6.60 4.75
CA GLU A 12 -2.68 -6.17 5.96
C GLU A 12 -2.93 -4.68 6.18
N VAL A 13 -3.23 -4.29 7.40
CA VAL A 13 -3.28 -2.87 7.78
C VAL A 13 -1.98 -2.48 8.46
N MET A 14 -1.38 -1.41 7.96
CA MET A 14 -0.20 -0.77 8.52
C MET A 14 -0.66 0.44 9.32
N ASN A 15 -0.43 0.43 10.63
CA ASN A 15 -0.64 1.60 11.49
C ASN A 15 0.62 2.47 11.52
N LEU A 16 0.55 3.69 11.00
CA LEU A 16 1.70 4.61 10.96
C LEU A 16 1.94 5.34 12.29
N GLY A 17 1.00 5.26 13.24
CA GLY A 17 1.26 5.50 14.66
C GLY A 17 1.35 6.95 15.15
N TRP A 18 1.06 7.97 14.33
CA TRP A 18 1.07 9.39 14.76
C TRP A 18 -0.30 10.05 14.85
N GLY A 19 -1.39 9.29 14.71
CA GLY A 19 -2.72 9.75 15.08
C GLY A 19 -2.92 9.74 16.60
N PRO A 20 -4.08 10.21 17.08
CA PRO A 20 -4.40 10.25 18.51
C PRO A 20 -4.18 8.90 19.18
N ASN A 21 -3.50 8.88 20.33
CA ASN A 21 -3.18 7.66 21.10
C ASN A 21 -2.40 6.60 20.29
N GLY A 22 -1.65 6.99 19.26
CA GLY A 22 -0.87 6.06 18.43
C GLY A 22 -1.72 5.29 17.41
N HIS A 23 -2.96 5.71 17.18
CA HIS A 23 -3.88 5.08 16.23
C HIS A 23 -3.96 5.86 14.93
N GLY A 24 -3.50 5.22 13.86
CA GLY A 24 -3.50 5.76 12.52
C GLY A 24 -2.39 6.80 12.29
N PRO A 25 -2.39 7.43 11.11
CA PRO A 25 -3.14 7.03 9.95
C PRO A 25 -2.72 5.64 9.47
N TYR A 26 -3.57 5.03 8.66
CA TYR A 26 -3.44 3.66 8.20
C TYR A 26 -3.16 3.62 6.70
N LEU A 27 -2.40 2.61 6.29
CA LEU A 27 -2.32 2.14 4.92
C LEU A 27 -2.80 0.69 4.87
N VAL A 28 -3.29 0.26 3.72
CA VAL A 28 -3.64 -1.14 3.47
C VAL A 28 -2.67 -1.68 2.45
N ARG A 29 -2.10 -2.85 2.73
CA ARG A 29 -1.10 -3.51 1.92
C ARG A 29 -1.54 -4.93 1.59
N GLN A 30 -1.09 -5.42 0.44
CA GLN A 30 -1.13 -6.85 0.12
C GLN A 30 0.15 -7.25 -0.60
N GLU A 31 0.66 -8.44 -0.27
CA GLU A 31 1.71 -9.11 -1.04
C GLU A 31 1.07 -10.10 -2.03
N GLY A 32 1.56 -10.09 -3.27
CA GLY A 32 1.06 -10.96 -4.34
C GLY A 32 1.74 -10.67 -5.67
N TYR A 33 1.26 -11.31 -6.74
CA TYR A 33 1.62 -10.96 -8.11
C TYR A 33 0.47 -10.22 -8.78
N GLU A 34 0.80 -9.40 -9.78
CA GLU A 34 -0.18 -8.67 -10.60
C GLU A 34 -1.23 -9.63 -11.22
N PRO A 35 -2.52 -9.25 -11.23
CA PRO A 35 -3.56 -10.04 -11.87
C PRO A 35 -3.24 -10.32 -13.34
N GLY A 36 -3.25 -11.59 -13.74
CA GLY A 36 -2.93 -11.99 -15.12
C GLY A 36 -1.43 -11.99 -15.48
N SER A 37 -0.54 -11.71 -14.52
CA SER A 37 0.90 -11.77 -14.75
C SER A 37 1.37 -13.19 -15.10
N SER A 38 2.17 -13.32 -16.16
CA SER A 38 2.80 -14.59 -16.57
C SER A 38 4.13 -14.85 -15.88
N THR A 39 4.72 -13.84 -15.23
CA THR A 39 6.01 -13.96 -14.54
C THR A 39 5.85 -14.33 -13.07
N PHE A 40 4.64 -14.18 -12.51
CA PHE A 40 4.34 -14.44 -11.11
C PHE A 40 5.31 -13.73 -10.14
N LYS A 41 5.85 -12.58 -10.55
CA LYS A 41 6.80 -11.82 -9.74
C LYS A 41 6.10 -11.29 -8.49
N MET A 42 6.62 -11.67 -7.33
CA MET A 42 6.11 -11.19 -6.04
C MET A 42 6.39 -9.71 -5.87
N GLN A 43 5.37 -8.97 -5.47
CA GLN A 43 5.40 -7.53 -5.23
C GLN A 43 4.47 -7.17 -4.07
N ARG A 44 4.68 -5.97 -3.52
CA ARG A 44 3.80 -5.37 -2.52
C ARG A 44 2.98 -4.29 -3.19
N PHE A 45 1.71 -4.23 -2.84
CA PHE A 45 0.75 -3.26 -3.34
C PHE A 45 0.12 -2.51 -2.19
N ILE A 46 -0.12 -1.22 -2.38
CA ILE A 46 -0.84 -0.32 -1.49
C ILE A 46 -2.22 -0.06 -2.08
N LEU A 47 -3.28 -0.24 -1.30
CA LEU A 47 -4.63 0.12 -1.71
C LEU A 47 -4.79 1.63 -1.59
N LYS A 48 -5.13 2.28 -2.71
CA LYS A 48 -5.46 3.70 -2.77
C LYS A 48 -6.89 3.95 -2.28
N ARG A 49 -7.17 5.21 -1.93
CA ARG A 49 -8.51 5.64 -1.49
C ARG A 49 -9.60 5.51 -2.55
N ASP A 50 -9.20 5.42 -3.82
CA ASP A 50 -10.09 5.18 -4.96
C ASP A 50 -10.39 3.69 -5.22
N GLY A 51 -9.88 2.78 -4.38
CA GLY A 51 -10.10 1.34 -4.50
C GLY A 51 -9.16 0.62 -5.47
N ARG A 52 -8.21 1.32 -6.09
CA ARG A 52 -7.20 0.71 -6.97
C ARG A 52 -5.92 0.36 -6.22
N TRP A 53 -5.22 -0.65 -6.71
CA TRP A 53 -3.98 -1.14 -6.12
C TRP A 53 -2.77 -0.53 -6.81
N LEU A 54 -1.91 0.11 -6.04
CA LEU A 54 -0.69 0.75 -6.52
C LEU A 54 0.52 -0.07 -6.09
N LEU A 55 1.51 -0.25 -6.97
CA LEU A 55 2.79 -0.85 -6.58
C LEU A 55 3.41 -0.05 -5.43
N ASN A 56 3.83 -0.71 -4.35
CA ASN A 56 4.42 -0.06 -3.18
C ASN A 56 5.61 0.82 -3.57
N LEU A 57 6.46 0.36 -4.49
CA LEU A 57 7.58 1.16 -5.00
C LEU A 57 7.12 2.43 -5.72
N ALA A 58 6.02 2.36 -6.48
CA ALA A 58 5.44 3.54 -7.13
C ALA A 58 4.83 4.52 -6.11
N PHE A 59 4.25 4.01 -5.01
CA PHE A 59 3.76 4.85 -3.91
C PHE A 59 4.87 5.71 -3.30
N VAL A 60 6.05 5.13 -3.07
CA VAL A 60 7.22 5.85 -2.51
C VAL A 60 7.66 7.00 -3.42
N MET A 61 7.46 6.86 -4.72
CA MET A 61 7.84 7.87 -5.73
C MET A 61 6.78 8.97 -5.93
N LEU A 62 5.60 8.85 -5.33
CA LEU A 62 4.58 9.89 -5.41
C LEU A 62 5.02 11.15 -4.65
N PRO A 63 4.58 12.35 -5.06
CA PRO A 63 4.70 13.56 -4.23
C PRO A 63 4.08 13.35 -2.84
N GLU A 64 4.67 13.93 -1.79
CA GLU A 64 4.20 13.75 -0.42
C GLU A 64 2.71 14.07 -0.25
N ALA A 65 2.22 15.14 -0.89
CA ALA A 65 0.80 15.50 -0.85
C ALA A 65 -0.12 14.40 -1.44
N GLU A 66 0.35 13.69 -2.48
CA GLU A 66 -0.39 12.57 -3.05
C GLU A 66 -0.34 11.32 -2.17
N GLN A 67 0.79 11.07 -1.50
CA GLN A 67 0.92 10.02 -0.49
C GLN A 67 -0.03 10.29 0.69
N GLU A 68 -0.04 11.52 1.22
CA GLU A 68 -0.94 11.95 2.31
C GLU A 68 -2.41 11.78 1.93
N ALA A 69 -2.77 12.08 0.68
CA ALA A 69 -4.14 11.91 0.18
C ALA A 69 -4.61 10.44 0.17
N GLN A 70 -3.70 9.46 0.23
CA GLN A 70 -4.07 8.03 0.29
C GLN A 70 -4.25 7.50 1.72
N LEU A 71 -3.92 8.29 2.74
CA LEU A 71 -3.95 7.84 4.13
C LEU A 71 -5.39 7.68 4.65
N PHE A 72 -5.66 6.54 5.29
CA PHE A 72 -6.91 6.30 6.00
C PHE A 72 -6.79 6.80 7.43
N HIS A 73 -7.65 7.72 7.86
CA HIS A 73 -7.55 8.29 9.20
C HIS A 73 -8.30 7.48 10.27
N SER A 74 -9.09 6.47 9.85
CA SER A 74 -9.75 5.53 10.74
C SER A 74 -9.76 4.11 10.16
N LEU A 75 -9.72 3.09 11.04
CA LEU A 75 -9.93 1.70 10.62
C LEU A 75 -11.32 1.48 10.04
N LYS A 76 -12.31 2.27 10.46
CA LYS A 76 -13.66 2.22 9.90
C LYS A 76 -13.64 2.52 8.40
N ASP A 77 -12.91 3.55 7.97
CA ASP A 77 -12.81 3.91 6.55
C ASP A 77 -12.11 2.82 5.74
N VAL A 78 -11.13 2.13 6.33
CA VAL A 78 -10.49 0.96 5.72
C VAL A 78 -11.51 -0.16 5.49
N LEU A 79 -12.24 -0.53 6.54
CA LEU A 79 -13.23 -1.61 6.47
C LEU A 79 -14.35 -1.30 5.48
N VAL A 80 -14.85 -0.06 5.49
CA VAL A 80 -15.89 0.39 4.55
C VAL A 80 -15.40 0.31 3.11
N LEU A 81 -14.15 0.72 2.82
CA LEU A 81 -13.61 0.61 1.47
C LEU A 81 -13.48 -0.85 1.05
N LEU A 82 -12.91 -1.71 1.90
CA LEU A 82 -12.71 -3.13 1.57
C LEU A 82 -14.03 -3.86 1.32
N ASP A 83 -15.09 -3.56 2.08
CA ASP A 83 -16.44 -4.12 1.88
C ASP A 83 -17.05 -3.71 0.53
N GLN A 84 -16.67 -2.54 0.00
CA GLN A 84 -17.12 -2.04 -1.30
C GLN A 84 -16.33 -2.65 -2.47
N LEU A 85 -15.15 -3.23 -2.23
CA LEU A 85 -14.33 -3.81 -3.27
C LEU A 85 -14.85 -5.19 -3.69
N ALA A 86 -15.65 -5.23 -4.75
CA ALA A 86 -16.09 -6.47 -5.38
C ALA A 86 -15.23 -6.82 -6.62
N GLY A 87 -15.18 -8.11 -6.95
CA GLY A 87 -14.62 -8.58 -8.22
C GLY A 87 -13.09 -8.57 -8.31
N GLN A 88 -12.58 -8.43 -9.53
CA GLN A 88 -11.14 -8.47 -9.80
C GLN A 88 -10.48 -7.17 -9.33
N PRO A 89 -9.31 -7.25 -8.66
CA PRO A 89 -8.56 -6.05 -8.28
C PRO A 89 -8.10 -5.28 -9.52
N VAL A 90 -8.18 -3.96 -9.44
CA VAL A 90 -7.75 -3.06 -10.51
C VAL A 90 -6.45 -2.39 -10.10
N LEU A 91 -5.43 -2.46 -10.95
CA LEU A 91 -4.19 -1.74 -10.73
C LEU A 91 -4.36 -0.25 -11.04
N ALA A 92 -3.73 0.60 -10.24
CA ALA A 92 -3.62 2.02 -10.52
C ALA A 92 -2.52 2.27 -11.55
N ASP A 93 -2.76 3.23 -12.44
CA ASP A 93 -1.74 3.72 -13.36
C ASP A 93 -0.66 4.47 -12.58
N ALA A 94 0.46 3.82 -12.38
CA ALA A 94 1.71 4.47 -12.00
C ALA A 94 2.86 3.63 -12.53
N ALA A 95 3.36 4.01 -13.69
CA ALA A 95 4.67 3.53 -14.09
C ALA A 95 5.70 4.17 -13.16
N LEU A 96 6.66 3.36 -12.70
CA LEU A 96 7.90 3.93 -12.18
C LEU A 96 8.48 4.86 -13.26
N PRO A 97 9.05 6.03 -12.90
CA PRO A 97 9.63 6.91 -13.89
C PRO A 97 10.62 6.13 -14.78
N PRO A 98 10.64 6.36 -16.10
CA PRO A 98 11.51 5.61 -17.00
C PRO A 98 12.98 5.78 -16.59
N GLY A 99 13.70 4.67 -16.44
CA GLY A 99 15.08 4.64 -15.97
C GLY A 99 15.25 4.43 -14.47
N THR A 100 14.16 4.42 -13.70
CA THR A 100 14.25 4.16 -12.25
C THR A 100 14.55 2.70 -11.98
N ASN A 101 15.70 2.40 -11.37
CA ASN A 101 16.01 1.05 -10.89
C ASN A 101 15.30 0.79 -9.55
N ALA A 102 14.83 -0.44 -9.34
CA ALA A 102 14.26 -0.86 -8.06
C ALA A 102 15.24 -0.65 -6.89
N ASP A 103 16.55 -0.81 -7.13
CA ASP A 103 17.59 -0.59 -6.13
C ASP A 103 17.69 0.89 -5.73
N GLU A 104 17.60 1.81 -6.69
CA GLU A 104 17.63 3.26 -6.42
C GLU A 104 16.40 3.71 -5.61
N ILE A 105 15.22 3.11 -5.87
CA ILE A 105 14.01 3.37 -5.09
C ILE A 105 14.17 2.84 -3.66
N LEU A 106 14.80 1.67 -3.51
CA LEU A 106 15.04 1.09 -2.20
C LEU A 106 16.05 1.92 -1.41
N GLU A 107 17.15 2.37 -2.03
CA GLU A 107 18.11 3.29 -1.41
C GLU A 107 17.45 4.62 -1.03
N HIS A 108 16.60 5.18 -1.91
CA HIS A 108 15.83 6.38 -1.60
C HIS A 108 14.91 6.17 -0.40
N PHE A 109 14.22 5.02 -0.34
CA PHE A 109 13.36 4.66 0.78
C PHE A 109 14.14 4.51 2.09
N GLU A 110 15.32 3.89 2.06
CA GLU A 110 16.19 3.72 3.24
C GLU A 110 16.72 5.04 3.79
N GLN A 111 17.01 6.00 2.90
CA GLN A 111 17.49 7.33 3.27
C GLN A 111 16.38 8.32 3.62
N CYS A 112 15.11 7.95 3.39
CA CYS A 112 14.03 8.91 3.49
C CYS A 112 13.70 9.28 4.94
N THR A 113 13.64 10.59 5.21
CA THR A 113 13.26 11.16 6.50
C THR A 113 11.77 11.55 6.58
N HIS A 114 11.05 11.46 5.46
CA HIS A 114 9.61 11.74 5.41
C HIS A 114 8.85 10.81 6.35
N ARG A 115 7.95 11.38 7.16
CA ARG A 115 7.30 10.59 8.21
C ARG A 115 6.51 9.41 7.64
N ILE A 116 5.83 9.55 6.48
CA ILE A 116 5.07 8.45 5.84
C ILE A 116 5.95 7.23 5.63
N LEU A 117 7.10 7.43 5.00
CA LEU A 117 8.03 6.37 4.66
C LEU A 117 8.71 5.78 5.90
N ARG A 118 9.07 6.62 6.88
CA ARG A 118 9.51 6.16 8.19
C ARG A 118 8.44 5.32 8.89
N GLY A 119 7.20 5.77 8.88
CA GLY A 119 6.06 5.07 9.43
C GLY A 119 5.84 3.73 8.74
N MET A 120 5.96 3.67 7.41
CA MET A 120 5.87 2.41 6.67
C MET A 120 6.97 1.42 7.03
N ARG A 121 8.19 1.91 7.26
CA ARG A 121 9.34 1.09 7.69
C ARG A 121 9.17 0.56 9.11
N ASP A 122 8.69 1.41 10.02
CA ASP A 122 8.61 1.11 11.45
C ASP A 122 7.27 0.42 11.81
N ALA A 123 6.25 0.49 10.95
CA ALA A 123 4.93 -0.08 11.20
C ALA A 123 4.91 -1.61 11.14
N ALA A 124 4.31 -2.22 12.16
CA ALA A 124 3.87 -3.60 12.09
C ALA A 124 2.63 -3.69 11.18
N ALA A 125 2.70 -4.54 10.16
CA ALA A 125 1.55 -4.91 9.35
C ALA A 125 0.73 -5.96 10.10
N THR A 126 -0.55 -5.69 10.33
CA THR A 126 -1.45 -6.61 11.04
C THR A 126 -2.45 -7.20 10.04
N PRO A 127 -2.61 -8.54 9.98
CA PRO A 127 -3.66 -9.16 9.18
C PRO A 127 -5.04 -8.63 9.58
N LEU A 128 -5.92 -8.39 8.61
CA LEU A 128 -7.26 -7.88 8.90
C LEU A 128 -8.17 -8.92 9.56
N HIS A 129 -7.82 -10.21 9.46
CA HIS A 129 -8.52 -11.34 10.05
C HIS A 129 -7.52 -12.34 10.65
N SER A 130 -7.81 -12.78 11.87
CA SER A 130 -7.27 -13.99 12.52
C SER A 130 -8.43 -14.86 12.99
#